data_AF-A0A2D6N223-F1
#
_entry.id   AF-A0A2D6N223-F1
#
_cell.length_a   1.000
_cell.length_b   1.000
_cell.length_c   1.000
_cell.angle_alpha   90.00
_cell.angle_beta   90.00
_cell.angle_gamma   90.00
#
_symmetry.space_group_name_H-M   'P 1'
#
loop_
_entity.id
_entity.type
_entity.pdbx_description
1 polymer ?
#
loop_
_entity_poly.entity_id
_entity_poly.type
_entity_poly.pdbx_seq_one_letter_code
_entity_poly.pdbx_strand_id
1 'polypeptide(L)'
;MVAPRRVRIEKLKYDGTVQDFCEGQLLDHADSVLRVKVPAGTAVYVTKDDRWIRNDDTALELYFEDRWYNVWHLREHTVVPNLWYANVAMPARFDGETLR
;
A
#
# COMPACT_ATOMS: atom_id res chain seq x y z
N MET A 1 11.62 4.38 -21.31
CA MET A 1 10.84 3.85 -20.17
C MET A 1 10.19 5.04 -19.48
N VAL A 2 8.87 5.06 -19.35
CA VAL A 2 8.17 6.11 -18.58
C VAL A 2 8.42 5.82 -17.10
N ALA A 3 8.76 6.84 -16.31
CA ALA A 3 8.94 6.67 -14.87
C ALA A 3 7.61 6.22 -14.22
N PRO A 4 7.63 5.26 -13.27
CA PRO A 4 6.40 4.80 -12.62
C PRO A 4 5.75 5.95 -11.85
N ARG A 5 4.42 6.10 -11.99
CA ARG A 5 3.64 7.15 -11.32
C ARG A 5 3.67 6.89 -9.81
N ARG A 6 4.12 7.89 -9.05
CA ARG A 6 4.06 7.82 -7.59
C ARG A 6 2.64 8.06 -7.10
N VAL A 7 2.25 7.32 -6.06
CA VAL A 7 0.99 7.50 -5.35
C VAL A 7 1.27 7.51 -3.86
N ARG A 8 0.52 8.32 -3.11
CA ARG A 8 0.51 8.29 -1.66
C ARG A 8 -0.47 7.23 -1.20
N ILE A 9 -0.04 6.33 -0.33
CA ILE A 9 -0.92 5.34 0.28
C ILE A 9 -1.14 5.78 1.72
N GLU A 10 -2.39 5.98 2.12
CA GLU A 10 -2.77 6.28 3.51
C GLU A 10 -3.64 5.16 4.03
N LYS A 11 -3.24 4.53 5.15
CA LYS A 11 -4.16 3.68 5.89
C LYS A 11 -4.90 4.53 6.88
N LEU A 12 -6.22 4.48 6.83
CA LEU A 12 -7.08 5.20 7.74
C LEU A 12 -7.56 4.29 8.87
N LYS A 13 -7.73 4.87 10.06
CA LYS A 13 -8.53 4.29 11.12
C LYS A 13 -10.02 4.39 10.77
N TYR A 14 -10.86 3.71 11.53
CA TYR A 14 -12.32 3.74 11.34
C TYR A 14 -12.93 5.15 11.42
N ASP A 15 -12.28 6.07 12.13
CA ASP A 15 -12.69 7.47 12.28
C ASP A 15 -12.18 8.39 11.15
N GLY A 16 -11.50 7.84 10.14
CA GLY A 16 -10.94 8.57 9.00
C GLY A 16 -9.60 9.25 9.29
N THR A 17 -9.04 9.14 10.51
CA THR A 17 -7.69 9.66 10.79
C THR A 17 -6.62 8.74 10.21
N VAL A 18 -5.50 9.33 9.77
CA VAL A 18 -4.38 8.55 9.20
C VAL A 18 -3.68 7.74 10.30
N GLN A 19 -3.60 6.43 10.09
CA GLN A 19 -2.84 5.49 10.93
C GLN A 19 -1.38 5.41 10.50
N ASP A 20 -1.15 5.24 9.20
CA ASP A 20 0.17 5.23 8.60
C ASP A 20 0.08 5.67 7.15
N PHE A 21 1.21 6.10 6.59
CA PHE A 21 1.29 6.39 5.17
C PHE A 21 2.69 6.12 4.60
N CYS A 22 2.72 5.88 3.31
CA CYS A 22 3.95 5.73 2.53
C CYS A 22 3.75 6.17 1.07
N GLU A 23 4.82 6.14 0.29
CA GLU A 23 4.74 6.28 -1.16
C GLU A 23 4.83 4.92 -1.84
N GLY A 24 4.00 4.71 -2.86
CA GLY A 24 4.02 3.56 -3.74
C GLY A 24 4.19 3.97 -5.20
N GLN A 25 4.40 2.96 -6.05
CA GLN A 25 4.44 3.09 -7.50
C GLN A 25 3.17 2.46 -8.07
N LEU A 26 2.27 3.28 -8.61
CA LEU A 26 1.09 2.78 -9.32
C LEU A 26 1.57 2.09 -10.61
N LEU A 27 1.32 0.78 -10.69
CA LEU A 27 1.61 -0.02 -11.87
C LEU A 27 0.49 0.17 -12.90
N ASP A 28 -0.75 0.08 -12.43
CA ASP A 28 -1.95 0.31 -13.20
C ASP A 28 -3.18 0.45 -12.29
N HIS A 29 -4.24 0.98 -12.89
CA HIS A 29 -5.58 1.03 -12.35
C HIS A 29 -6.50 0.52 -13.46
N ALA A 30 -7.11 -0.63 -13.25
CA ALA A 30 -7.99 -1.28 -14.21
C ALA A 30 -9.27 -1.71 -13.50
N ASP A 31 -10.41 -1.32 -14.08
CA ASP A 31 -11.73 -1.51 -13.49
C ASP A 31 -11.79 -0.97 -12.06
N SER A 32 -11.98 -1.83 -11.06
CA SER A 32 -12.02 -1.48 -9.64
C SER A 32 -10.73 -1.85 -8.88
N VAL A 33 -9.64 -2.16 -9.59
CA VAL A 33 -8.41 -2.69 -9.00
C VAL A 33 -7.23 -1.77 -9.25
N LEU A 34 -6.56 -1.38 -8.17
CA LEU A 34 -5.28 -0.68 -8.23
C LEU A 34 -4.16 -1.64 -7.86
N ARG A 35 -3.14 -1.71 -8.72
CA ARG A 35 -1.92 -2.47 -8.48
C ARG A 35 -0.79 -1.50 -8.14
N VAL A 36 -0.28 -1.61 -6.93
CA VAL A 36 0.77 -0.72 -6.43
C VAL A 36 1.99 -1.55 -6.03
N LYS A 37 3.17 -1.12 -6.43
CA LYS A 37 4.44 -1.65 -5.93
C LYS A 37 4.96 -0.74 -4.83
N VAL A 38 5.26 -1.32 -3.67
CA VAL A 38 5.97 -0.63 -2.58
C VAL A 38 7.35 -1.28 -2.44
N PRO A 39 8.42 -0.68 -2.98
CA PRO A 39 9.77 -1.25 -2.92
C PRO A 39 10.28 -1.41 -1.48
N ALA A 40 11.14 -2.40 -1.23
CA ALA A 40 11.91 -2.48 0.01
C ALA A 40 12.69 -1.16 0.27
N GLY A 41 12.79 -0.77 1.54
CA GLY A 41 13.41 0.48 1.97
C GLY A 41 12.55 1.73 1.74
N THR A 42 11.31 1.61 1.29
CA THR A 42 10.32 2.70 1.31
C THR A 42 10.12 3.20 2.74
N ALA A 43 10.12 4.51 2.90
CA ALA A 43 9.85 5.15 4.19
C ALA A 43 8.34 5.09 4.48
N VAL A 44 7.97 4.55 5.64
CA VAL A 44 6.60 4.51 6.15
C VAL A 44 6.55 5.38 7.40
N TYR A 45 5.65 6.34 7.45
CA TYR A 45 5.42 7.12 8.65
C TYR A 45 4.30 6.49 9.47
N VAL A 46 4.61 6.13 10.71
CA VAL A 46 3.66 5.50 11.65
C VAL A 46 3.19 6.55 12.64
N THR A 47 1.93 6.96 12.54
CA THR A 47 1.43 8.12 13.32
C THR A 47 1.38 7.84 14.82
N LYS A 48 1.11 6.60 15.23
CA LYS A 48 1.08 6.18 16.64
C LYS A 48 2.42 6.40 17.36
N ASP A 49 3.52 6.17 16.66
CA ASP A 49 4.87 6.21 17.22
C ASP A 49 5.62 7.51 16.87
N ASP A 50 4.98 8.40 16.10
CA ASP A 50 5.57 9.63 15.54
C ASP A 50 6.98 9.40 14.94
N ARG A 51 7.11 8.36 14.11
CA ARG A 51 8.40 7.99 13.53
C ARG A 51 8.30 7.44 12.12
N TRP A 52 9.40 7.59 11.41
CA TRP A 52 9.65 6.91 10.15
C TRP A 52 10.28 5.55 10.40
N ILE A 53 9.70 4.52 9.79
CA ILE A 53 10.32 3.21 9.64
C ILE A 53 10.61 2.96 8.16
N ARG A 54 11.37 1.90 7.87
CA ARG A 54 11.61 1.43 6.51
C ARG A 54 10.93 0.07 6.39
N ASN A 55 10.18 -0.15 5.32
CA ASN A 55 9.72 -1.52 5.04
C ASN A 55 10.93 -2.37 4.65
N ASP A 56 10.98 -3.61 5.14
CA ASP A 56 12.08 -4.51 4.81
C ASP A 56 11.87 -5.17 3.43
N ASP A 57 10.62 -5.27 2.98
CA ASP A 57 10.25 -6.08 1.81
C ASP A 57 9.62 -5.28 0.68
N THR A 58 9.82 -5.77 -0.54
CA THR A 58 9.06 -5.30 -1.69
C THR A 58 7.67 -5.93 -1.65
N ALA A 59 6.63 -5.10 -1.58
CA ALA A 59 5.25 -5.54 -1.68
C ALA A 59 4.67 -5.25 -3.06
N LEU A 60 3.93 -6.21 -3.61
CA LEU A 60 2.89 -5.95 -4.60
C LEU A 60 1.56 -5.90 -3.86
N GLU A 61 0.92 -4.74 -3.87
CA GLU A 61 -0.31 -4.47 -3.16
C GLU A 61 -1.46 -4.31 -4.15
N LEU A 62 -2.56 -5.01 -3.87
CA LEU A 62 -3.80 -5.00 -4.65
C LEU A 62 -4.88 -4.35 -3.81
N TYR A 63 -5.37 -3.20 -4.26
CA TYR A 63 -6.45 -2.46 -3.62
C TYR A 63 -7.70 -2.53 -4.49
N PHE A 64 -8.84 -2.72 -3.84
CA PHE A 64 -10.12 -2.93 -4.50
C PHE A 64 -11.10 -1.83 -4.09
N GLU A 65 -11.69 -1.16 -5.07
CA GLU A 65 -12.71 -0.13 -4.86
C GLU A 65 -14.11 -0.71 -4.59
N ASP A 66 -14.29 -2.01 -4.87
CA ASP A 66 -15.55 -2.75 -4.78
C ASP A 66 -15.54 -3.87 -3.71
N ARG A 67 -14.44 -4.03 -2.95
CA ARG A 67 -14.28 -5.13 -1.98
C ARG A 67 -13.77 -4.65 -0.64
N TRP A 68 -14.17 -5.38 0.40
CA TRP A 68 -13.84 -5.07 1.79
C TRP A 68 -12.54 -5.75 2.25
N TYR A 69 -11.53 -5.72 1.39
CA TYR A 69 -10.19 -6.17 1.73
C TYR A 69 -9.18 -5.61 0.72
N ASN A 70 -7.91 -5.65 1.05
CA ASN A 70 -6.80 -5.55 0.11
C ASN A 70 -5.90 -6.79 0.24
N VAL A 71 -5.06 -7.03 -0.75
CA VAL A 71 -4.14 -8.18 -0.75
C VAL A 71 -2.72 -7.69 -0.95
N TRP A 72 -1.82 -8.13 -0.09
CA TRP A 72 -0.40 -7.86 -0.17
C TRP A 72 0.34 -9.15 -0.52
N HIS A 73 1.18 -9.06 -1.56
CA HIS A 73 2.12 -10.09 -1.92
C HIS A 73 3.53 -9.60 -1.59
N LEU A 74 4.10 -10.12 -0.50
CA LEU A 74 5.45 -9.76 -0.04
C LEU A 74 6.47 -10.64 -0.75
N ARG A 75 7.35 -10.03 -1.54
CA ARG A 75 8.45 -10.68 -2.25
C ARG A 75 9.81 -10.20 -1.74
N GLU A 76 10.84 -11.01 -1.98
CA GLU A 76 12.25 -10.66 -1.74
C GLU A 76 12.60 -10.41 -0.28
N HIS A 77 12.25 -11.36 0.59
CA HIS A 77 12.59 -11.32 2.01
C HIS A 77 13.94 -12.02 2.27
N THR A 78 14.68 -11.52 3.25
CA THR A 78 15.77 -12.24 3.93
C THR A 78 15.28 -13.11 5.09
N VAL A 79 14.01 -12.99 5.54
CA VAL A 79 13.53 -13.56 6.82
C VAL A 79 12.28 -14.46 6.71
N VAL A 80 11.37 -14.26 5.73
CA VAL A 80 10.11 -15.04 5.62
C VAL A 80 9.86 -15.53 4.18
N PRO A 81 9.43 -16.78 3.95
CA PRO A 81 9.07 -17.24 2.60
C PRO A 81 7.89 -16.44 2.05
N ASN A 82 7.94 -16.20 0.74
CA ASN A 82 6.89 -15.66 -0.14
C ASN A 82 5.46 -15.69 0.47
N LEU A 83 4.97 -14.55 0.95
CA LEU A 83 3.75 -14.45 1.75
C LEU A 83 2.65 -13.70 1.00
N TRP A 84 1.43 -14.24 1.03
CA TRP A 84 0.21 -13.54 0.67
C TRP A 84 -0.57 -13.20 1.92
N TYR A 85 -0.97 -11.94 2.06
CA TYR A 85 -1.71 -11.46 3.22
C TYR A 85 -2.95 -10.68 2.76
N ALA A 86 -4.12 -11.00 3.33
CA ALA A 86 -5.35 -10.27 3.06
C ALA A 86 -5.70 -9.39 4.27
N ASN A 87 -5.69 -8.07 4.09
CA ASN A 87 -6.17 -7.13 5.11
C ASN A 87 -7.67 -6.92 4.89
N VAL A 88 -8.52 -7.30 5.85
CA VAL A 88 -9.94 -6.89 5.84
C VAL A 88 -9.98 -5.38 6.12
N ALA A 89 -10.56 -4.62 5.20
CA ALA A 89 -10.55 -3.16 5.20
C ALA A 89 -11.80 -2.61 4.50
N MET A 90 -12.03 -1.29 4.57
CA MET A 90 -13.04 -0.67 3.70
C MET A 90 -12.56 -0.68 2.23
N PRO A 91 -13.49 -0.60 1.26
CA PRO A 91 -13.12 -0.44 -0.14
C PRO A 91 -12.26 0.81 -0.34
N ALA A 92 -11.22 0.64 -1.16
CA ALA A 92 -10.25 1.68 -1.40
C ALA A 92 -10.87 2.86 -2.16
N ARG A 93 -10.30 4.05 -1.95
CA ARG A 93 -10.64 5.26 -2.70
C ARG A 93 -9.38 5.85 -3.29
N PHE A 94 -9.38 6.02 -4.61
CA PHE A 94 -8.27 6.66 -5.32
C PHE A 94 -8.71 7.96 -5.99
N ASP A 95 -8.06 9.06 -5.64
CA ASP A 95 -8.34 10.40 -6.22
C ASP A 95 -7.40 10.77 -7.38
N GLY A 96 -6.55 9.83 -7.82
CA GLY A 96 -5.51 10.05 -8.82
C GLY A 96 -4.13 10.29 -8.20
N GLU A 97 -4.04 10.71 -6.95
CA GLU A 97 -2.76 10.97 -6.28
C GLU A 97 -2.61 10.16 -4.99
N THR A 98 -3.70 10.02 -4.25
CA THR A 98 -3.76 9.36 -2.95
C THR A 98 -4.75 8.20 -2.97
N LEU A 99 -4.28 7.08 -2.45
CA LEU A 99 -5.04 5.86 -2.19
C LEU A 99 -5.35 5.78 -0.69
N ARG A 100 -6.63 5.57 -0.34
CA ARG A 100 -7.12 5.50 1.04
C ARG A 100 -7.98 4.27 1.26
#